data_AF-A0A8X6FKY8-F1
#
_entry.id   AF-A0A8X6FKY8-F1
#
_cell.length_a   1.000
_cell.length_b   1.000
_cell.length_c   1.000
_cell.angle_alpha   90.00
_cell.angle_beta   90.00
_cell.angle_gamma   90.00
#
_symmetry.space_group_name_H-M   'P 1'
#
loop_
_entity.id
_entity.type
_entity.pdbx_description
1 polymer ?
#
loop_
_entity_poly.entity_id
_entity_poly.type
_entity_poly.pdbx_seq_one_letter_code
_entity_poly.pdbx_strand_id
1 'polypeptide(L)'
;MNCFKVRKSFVRTLKFHYTHTRFISEIQQKIKNSYYAMYGDVLLSGSRIGQLLDETADKYGDKTAFISMHQDISKNYSEFRNEVVYAEYFLFACFLK
;
A
#
# COMPACT_ATOMS: atom_id res chain seq x y z
N MET A 1 4.36 -19.06 -68.69
CA MET A 1 4.80 -17.77 -68.11
C MET A 1 3.88 -17.47 -66.93
N ASN A 2 4.37 -17.72 -65.72
CA ASN A 2 3.62 -17.55 -64.47
C ASN A 2 3.90 -16.16 -63.90
N CYS A 3 2.88 -15.37 -63.58
CA CYS A 3 2.96 -14.36 -62.52
C CYS A 3 1.56 -13.91 -62.09
N PHE A 4 0.96 -14.61 -61.12
CA PHE A 4 -0.27 -14.17 -60.47
C PHE A 4 0.07 -13.27 -59.28
N LYS A 5 -0.54 -12.08 -59.29
CA LYS A 5 -0.48 -11.00 -58.30
C LYS A 5 -0.68 -11.50 -56.86
N VAL A 6 0.31 -11.26 -56.00
CA VAL A 6 0.15 -11.26 -54.54
C VAL A 6 0.70 -9.95 -54.01
N ARG A 7 -0.17 -9.00 -53.63
CA ARG A 7 0.18 -7.90 -52.70
C ARG A 7 -1.04 -7.04 -52.33
N LYS A 8 -1.92 -7.55 -51.46
CA LYS A 8 -2.88 -6.73 -50.71
C LYS A 8 -3.18 -7.36 -49.35
N SER A 9 -2.24 -7.27 -48.39
CA SER A 9 -2.55 -7.65 -47.00
C SER A 9 -1.71 -6.92 -45.94
N PHE A 10 -0.60 -6.28 -46.27
CA PHE A 10 0.35 -5.86 -45.23
C PHE A 10 0.14 -4.43 -44.64
N VAL A 11 -0.88 -3.68 -45.08
CA VAL A 11 -0.99 -2.24 -44.71
C VAL A 11 -2.05 -1.95 -43.63
N ARG A 12 -2.87 -2.94 -43.23
CA ARG A 12 -3.91 -2.70 -42.20
C ARG A 12 -3.44 -2.89 -40.76
N THR A 13 -2.34 -3.59 -40.52
CA THR A 13 -1.85 -3.88 -39.16
C THR A 13 -1.05 -2.72 -38.56
N LEU A 14 -0.48 -1.84 -39.38
CA LEU A 14 0.38 -0.75 -38.88
C LEU A 14 -0.39 0.45 -38.31
N LYS A 15 -1.67 0.64 -38.66
CA LYS A 15 -2.47 1.78 -38.16
C LYS A 15 -3.07 1.56 -36.78
N PHE A 16 -3.21 0.31 -36.33
CA PHE A 16 -3.79 -0.01 -35.02
C PHE A 16 -2.79 0.13 -33.87
N HIS A 17 -1.49 0.02 -34.15
CA HIS A 17 -0.47 0.20 -33.10
C HIS A 17 -0.26 1.66 -32.70
N TYR A 18 -0.40 2.61 -33.64
CA TYR A 18 -0.14 4.03 -33.35
C TYR A 18 -1.18 4.63 -32.39
N THR A 19 -2.46 4.27 -32.56
CA THR A 19 -3.55 4.75 -31.69
C THR A 19 -3.47 4.14 -30.29
N HIS A 20 -3.01 2.89 -30.17
CA HIS A 20 -2.81 2.25 -28.86
C HIS A 20 -1.61 2.82 -28.08
N THR A 21 -0.54 3.21 -28.77
CA THR A 21 0.63 3.81 -28.12
C THR A 21 0.37 5.21 -27.56
N ARG A 22 -0.47 6.03 -28.21
CA ARG A 22 -0.86 7.35 -27.68
C ARG A 22 -1.70 7.23 -26.41
N PHE A 23 -2.66 6.32 -26.39
CA PHE A 23 -3.54 6.13 -25.23
C PHE A 23 -2.77 5.65 -23.98
N ILE A 24 -1.78 4.78 -24.14
CA ILE A 24 -0.90 4.35 -23.04
C ILE A 24 -0.04 5.50 -22.53
N SER A 25 0.49 6.36 -23.43
CA SER A 25 1.31 7.51 -23.02
C SER A 25 0.53 8.57 -22.23
N GLU A 26 -0.75 8.79 -22.55
CA GLU A 26 -1.62 9.71 -21.82
C GLU A 26 -2.00 9.16 -20.43
N ILE A 27 -2.25 7.85 -20.33
CA ILE A 27 -2.46 7.18 -19.02
C ILE A 27 -1.19 7.25 -18.16
N GLN A 28 -0.01 7.03 -18.75
CA GLN A 28 1.27 7.16 -18.04
C GLN A 28 1.53 8.60 -17.55
N GLN A 29 1.17 9.63 -18.33
CA GLN A 29 1.26 11.03 -17.88
C GLN A 29 0.25 11.36 -16.77
N LYS A 30 -0.97 10.82 -16.85
CA LYS A 30 -2.02 11.03 -15.83
C LYS A 30 -1.67 10.38 -14.48
N ILE A 31 -0.98 9.24 -14.49
CA ILE A 31 -0.47 8.57 -13.27
C ILE A 31 0.76 9.30 -12.70
N LYS A 32 1.52 10.03 -13.53
CA LYS A 32 2.72 10.77 -13.11
C LYS A 32 2.42 11.91 -12.11
N ASN A 33 1.19 12.43 -12.11
CA ASN A 33 0.77 13.59 -11.32
C ASN A 33 -0.17 13.26 -10.15
N SER A 34 -0.57 11.99 -9.95
CA SER A 34 -1.54 11.66 -8.91
C SER A 34 -0.94 11.41 -7.53
N TYR A 35 0.39 11.43 -7.38
CA TYR A 35 1.07 11.29 -6.10
C TYR A 35 2.25 12.27 -6.01
N TYR A 36 2.15 13.24 -5.11
CA TYR A 36 3.23 14.18 -4.81
C TYR A 36 4.08 13.57 -3.68
N ALA A 37 5.06 12.74 -4.05
CA ALA A 37 6.04 12.23 -3.09
C ALA A 37 7.17 13.26 -2.96
N MET A 38 7.11 14.08 -1.91
CA MET A 38 8.22 14.96 -1.52
C MET A 38 9.06 14.25 -0.47
N TYR A 39 10.38 14.33 -0.58
CA TYR A 39 11.26 13.96 0.53
C TYR A 39 10.99 14.95 1.67
N GLY A 40 10.46 14.46 2.78
CA GLY A 40 10.28 15.28 3.98
C GLY A 40 11.63 15.46 4.66
N ASP A 41 12.07 16.70 4.82
CA ASP A 41 13.32 17.03 5.53
C ASP A 41 13.21 16.84 7.05
N VAL A 42 12.02 16.45 7.53
CA VAL A 42 11.68 16.32 8.96
C VAL A 42 11.16 14.90 9.23
N LEU A 43 11.79 14.23 10.19
CA LEU A 43 11.26 13.00 10.77
C LEU A 43 9.92 13.31 11.46
N LEU A 44 8.83 12.69 10.98
CA LEU A 44 7.48 12.90 11.53
C LEU A 44 7.37 12.51 13.01
N SER A 45 8.20 11.56 13.47
CA SER A 45 8.36 11.22 14.88
C SER A 45 9.69 10.50 15.10
N GLY A 46 10.41 10.87 16.17
CA GLY A 46 11.58 10.13 16.66
C GLY A 46 11.21 8.98 17.61
N SER A 47 9.95 8.91 18.05
CA SER A 47 9.47 7.90 19.00
C SER A 47 9.10 6.61 18.28
N ARG A 48 9.41 5.48 18.92
CA ARG A 48 8.99 4.17 18.43
C ARG A 48 7.49 3.99 18.66
N ILE A 49 6.84 3.20 17.81
CA ILE A 49 5.41 2.88 17.93
C ILE A 49 5.08 2.30 19.31
N GLY A 50 5.93 1.42 19.86
CA GLY A 50 5.74 0.87 21.20
C GLY A 50 5.74 1.94 22.30
N GLN A 51 6.63 2.94 22.21
CA GLN A 51 6.68 4.04 23.19
C GLN A 51 5.42 4.92 23.13
N LEU A 52 4.93 5.21 21.92
CA LEU A 52 3.68 5.94 21.76
C LEU A 52 2.50 5.15 22.33
N LEU A 53 2.48 3.82 22.15
CA LEU A 53 1.46 2.96 22.72
C LEU A 53 1.51 2.95 24.25
N ASP A 54 2.70 2.84 24.84
CA ASP A 54 2.87 2.91 26.30
C ASP A 54 2.37 4.26 26.85
N GLU A 55 2.80 5.37 26.26
CA GLU A 55 2.38 6.71 26.69
C GLU A 55 0.88 6.94 26.57
N THR A 56 0.25 6.40 25.52
CA THR A 56 -1.20 6.53 25.31
C THR A 56 -1.99 5.65 26.26
N ALA A 57 -1.53 4.42 26.54
CA ALA A 57 -2.15 3.56 27.52
C ALA A 57 -2.05 4.15 28.94
N ASP A 58 -0.90 4.73 29.31
CA ASP A 58 -0.73 5.35 30.62
C ASP A 58 -1.65 6.58 30.80
N LYS A 59 -1.92 7.34 29.73
CA LYS A 59 -2.80 8.53 29.77
C LYS A 59 -4.28 8.21 29.60
N TYR A 60 -4.63 7.16 28.86
CA TYR A 60 -5.98 6.90 28.37
C TYR A 60 -6.38 5.43 28.46
N GLY A 61 -5.86 4.69 29.44
CA GLY A 61 -6.01 3.23 29.55
C GLY A 61 -7.43 2.70 29.36
N ASP A 62 -8.42 3.32 30.02
CA ASP A 62 -9.83 2.90 29.95
C ASP A 62 -10.56 3.38 28.69
N LYS A 63 -9.94 4.25 27.89
CA LYS A 63 -10.54 4.74 26.65
C LYS A 63 -10.40 3.69 25.56
N THR A 64 -11.38 3.66 24.67
CA THR A 64 -11.38 2.80 23.50
C THR A 64 -10.18 3.10 22.59
N ALA A 65 -9.39 2.07 22.29
CA ALA A 65 -8.26 2.13 21.36
C ALA A 65 -8.70 1.80 19.94
N PHE A 66 -9.48 0.74 19.74
CA PHE A 66 -10.07 0.42 18.46
C PHE A 66 -11.37 -0.37 18.61
N ILE A 67 -12.22 -0.26 17.59
CA ILE A 67 -13.46 -1.03 17.44
C ILE A 67 -13.47 -1.64 16.04
N SER A 68 -13.63 -2.96 15.98
CA SER A 68 -13.85 -3.74 14.76
C SER A 68 -15.23 -4.39 14.83
N MET A 69 -16.22 -3.75 14.19
CA MET A 69 -17.61 -4.23 14.20
C MET A 69 -17.76 -5.61 13.54
N HIS A 70 -17.00 -5.85 12.46
CA HIS A 70 -17.07 -7.11 11.71
C HIS A 70 -16.60 -8.30 12.56
N GLN A 71 -15.67 -8.07 13.49
CA GLN A 71 -15.10 -9.11 14.35
C GLN A 71 -15.70 -9.09 15.76
N ASP A 72 -16.64 -8.16 16.03
CA ASP A 72 -17.16 -7.88 17.37
C ASP A 72 -16.06 -7.65 18.40
N ILE A 73 -15.00 -6.92 18.01
CA ILE A 73 -13.87 -6.60 18.89
C ILE A 73 -13.94 -5.13 19.26
N SER A 74 -13.99 -4.84 20.55
CA SER A 74 -13.76 -3.52 21.11
C SER A 74 -12.71 -3.66 22.20
N LYS A 75 -11.63 -2.90 22.11
CA LYS A 75 -10.55 -2.93 23.11
C LYS A 75 -10.20 -1.54 23.57
N ASN A 76 -9.88 -1.42 24.85
CA ASN A 76 -9.31 -0.20 25.42
C ASN A 76 -7.77 -0.18 25.26
N TYR A 77 -7.14 0.97 25.53
CA TYR A 77 -5.68 1.10 25.35
C TYR A 77 -4.88 0.19 26.29
N SER A 78 -5.36 -0.07 27.51
CA SER A 78 -4.72 -0.98 28.47
C SER A 78 -4.70 -2.43 27.97
N GLU A 79 -5.85 -2.92 27.50
CA GLU A 79 -6.01 -4.26 26.93
C GLU A 79 -5.16 -4.43 25.68
N PHE A 80 -5.16 -3.42 24.81
CA PHE A 80 -4.38 -3.45 23.58
C PHE A 80 -2.88 -3.49 23.86
N ARG A 81 -2.38 -2.69 24.82
CA ARG A 81 -0.97 -2.74 25.25
C ARG A 81 -0.58 -4.15 25.73
N ASN A 82 -1.39 -4.75 26.59
CA ASN A 82 -1.11 -6.07 27.13
C ASN A 82 -1.03 -7.13 26.02
N GLU A 83 -1.95 -7.10 25.06
CA GLU A 83 -1.96 -8.03 23.94
C GLU A 83 -0.71 -7.91 23.06
N VAL A 84 -0.25 -6.68 22.79
CA VAL A 84 0.99 -6.44 22.03
C VAL A 84 2.19 -7.02 22.76
N VAL A 85 2.28 -6.82 24.08
CA VAL A 85 3.35 -7.38 24.91
C VAL A 85 3.33 -8.91 24.88
N TYR A 86 2.16 -9.54 24.98
CA TYR A 86 2.05 -11.01 24.87
C TYR A 86 2.45 -11.51 23.48
N ALA A 87 2.03 -10.82 22.42
CA ALA A 87 2.41 -11.17 21.06
C ALA A 87 3.92 -11.03 20.82
N GLU A 88 4.56 -10.01 21.39
CA GLU A 88 6.01 -9.81 21.35
C GLU A 88 6.75 -10.97 22.01
N TYR A 89 6.38 -11.33 23.25
CA TYR A 89 6.99 -12.48 23.94
C TYR A 89 6.81 -13.78 23.17
N PHE A 90 5.62 -13.99 22.60
CA PHE A 90 5.33 -15.17 21.80
C PHE A 90 6.18 -15.23 20.52
N LEU A 91 6.27 -14.12 19.79
CA LEU A 91 7.10 -14.03 18.58
C LEU A 91 8.59 -14.25 18.89
N PHE A 92 9.08 -13.69 20.00
CA PHE A 92 10.44 -13.90 20.46
C PHE A 92 10.69 -15.37 20.79
N ALA A 93 9.78 -16.01 21.55
CA ALA A 93 9.90 -17.40 21.91
C ALA A 93 9.85 -18.35 20.70
N CYS A 94 9.01 -18.06 19.71
CA CYS A 94 8.79 -18.95 18.58
C CYS A 94 9.75 -18.76 17.40
N PHE A 95 10.21 -17.53 17.14
CA PHE A 95 10.81 -17.20 15.84
C PHE A 95 12.09 -16.36 15.88
N LEU A 96 12.34 -15.61 16.94
CA LEU A 96 13.51 -14.74 17.03
C LEU A 96 14.45 -15.26 18.12
N LYS A 97 15.49 -15.99 17.68
CA LYS A 97 16.54 -16.52 18.55
C LYS A 97 17.86 -15.79 18.31
#